data_AF-A0A8D8G3H2-F1
#
_entry.id   AF-A0A8D8G3H2-F1
#
_cell.length_a   1.000
_cell.length_b   1.000
_cell.length_c   1.000
_cell.angle_alpha   90.00
_cell.angle_beta   90.00
_cell.angle_gamma   90.00
#
_symmetry.space_group_name_H-M   'P 1'
#
loop_
_entity.id
_entity.type
_entity.pdbx_description
1 polymer ?
#
loop_
_entity_poly.entity_id
_entity_poly.type
_entity_poly.pdbx_seq_one_letter_code
_entity_poly.pdbx_strand_id
1 'polypeptide(L)'
;AEEGVGLDEVYGFGEGLVRNLGTIGFTFRAVGDRLENVEIGKGIHGEPGVYTMPACGDFEGIVEFLLKKLEKCVPKAAEVVLMVNNLGGTSEFLMGIFLKSLLDKVKLSYAVKRTYCGTFLSSLDQAGISVTLLNLGYSPKLLQYLDYEVTVPSMLFGRKRCNLPPSAVATVSPMDVLQVSSGVPTCTITEQFGAKLASTVITFVCEALISCKDMLNTIDKEAGD
;
A
#
# COMPACT_ATOMS: atom_id res chain seq x y z
N ALA A 1 -20.79 21.93 -15.19
CA ALA A 1 -20.71 22.07 -16.66
C ALA A 1 -21.79 21.22 -17.33
N GLU A 2 -21.77 19.89 -17.17
CA GLU A 2 -22.80 18.98 -17.76
C GLU A 2 -24.25 19.33 -17.40
N GLU A 3 -24.51 19.89 -16.20
CA GLU A 3 -25.84 20.37 -15.81
C GLU A 3 -26.33 21.63 -16.56
N GLY A 4 -25.54 22.17 -17.50
CA GLY A 4 -25.91 23.34 -18.31
C GLY A 4 -25.82 24.70 -17.59
N VAL A 5 -25.21 24.74 -16.40
CA VAL A 5 -24.94 25.97 -15.65
C VAL A 5 -24.03 26.93 -16.41
N GLY A 6 -24.18 28.24 -16.18
CA GLY A 6 -23.40 29.27 -16.86
C GLY A 6 -21.91 29.24 -16.52
N LEU A 7 -21.08 29.80 -17.41
CA LEU A 7 -19.61 29.81 -17.26
C LEU A 7 -19.17 30.45 -15.94
N ASP A 8 -19.79 31.57 -15.55
CA ASP A 8 -19.45 32.28 -14.31
C ASP A 8 -19.73 31.42 -13.07
N GLU A 9 -20.77 30.58 -13.11
CA GLU A 9 -21.09 29.65 -12.02
C GLU A 9 -20.06 28.51 -11.96
N VAL A 10 -19.68 27.94 -13.10
CA VAL A 10 -18.62 26.91 -13.16
C VAL A 10 -17.29 27.46 -12.65
N TYR A 11 -16.93 28.66 -13.09
CA TYR A 11 -15.71 29.34 -12.67
C TYR A 11 -15.72 29.65 -11.17
N GLY A 12 -16.82 30.24 -10.67
CA GLY A 12 -16.98 30.54 -9.24
C GLY A 12 -16.93 29.29 -8.37
N PHE A 13 -17.51 28.19 -8.84
CA PHE A 13 -17.43 26.90 -8.16
C PHE A 13 -15.99 26.36 -8.14
N GLY A 14 -15.28 26.42 -9.26
CA GLY A 14 -13.88 26.00 -9.37
C GLY A 14 -12.94 26.79 -8.47
N GLU A 15 -13.05 28.13 -8.46
CA GLU A 15 -12.29 29.01 -7.57
C GLU A 15 -12.51 28.67 -6.09
N GLY A 16 -13.77 28.45 -5.70
CA GLY A 16 -14.06 28.08 -4.32
C GLY A 16 -13.58 26.67 -3.97
N LEU A 17 -13.60 25.73 -4.93
CA LEU A 17 -13.02 24.39 -4.76
C LEU A 17 -11.52 24.46 -4.47
N VAL A 18 -10.77 25.23 -5.26
CA VAL A 18 -9.31 25.40 -5.11
C VAL A 18 -8.95 25.95 -3.73
N ARG A 19 -9.75 26.90 -3.20
CA ARG A 19 -9.54 27.48 -1.86
C ARG A 19 -9.84 26.53 -0.71
N ASN A 20 -10.55 25.44 -0.97
CA ASN A 20 -10.99 24.45 0.01
C ASN A 20 -10.29 23.11 -0.15
N LEU A 21 -9.22 23.07 -0.95
CA LEU A 21 -8.40 21.91 -1.21
C LEU A 21 -6.97 22.17 -0.76
N GLY A 22 -6.35 21.18 -0.11
CA GLY A 22 -4.94 21.20 0.25
C GLY A 22 -4.26 19.92 -0.23
N THR A 23 -3.13 20.05 -0.92
CA THR A 23 -2.33 18.92 -1.39
C THR A 23 -0.89 19.08 -0.93
N ILE A 24 -0.28 18.01 -0.42
CA ILE A 24 1.16 17.94 -0.15
C ILE A 24 1.70 16.62 -0.69
N GLY A 25 2.72 16.72 -1.54
CA GLY A 25 3.49 15.60 -2.06
C GLY A 25 4.77 15.36 -1.28
N PHE A 26 5.26 14.13 -1.32
CA PHE A 26 6.61 13.79 -0.93
C PHE A 26 7.16 12.67 -1.80
N THR A 27 8.48 12.60 -1.88
CA THR A 27 9.21 11.58 -2.63
C THR A 27 10.23 10.92 -1.73
N PHE A 28 10.66 9.72 -2.07
CA PHE A 28 11.57 8.95 -1.23
C PHE A 28 12.29 7.89 -2.06
N ARG A 29 13.33 7.30 -1.47
CA ARG A 29 14.01 6.10 -1.97
C ARG A 29 13.82 4.98 -0.96
N ALA A 30 13.24 3.86 -1.38
CA ALA A 30 13.15 2.67 -0.53
C ALA A 30 14.46 1.87 -0.63
N VAL A 31 15.10 1.61 0.51
CA VAL A 31 16.33 0.81 0.62
C VAL A 31 16.13 -0.21 1.75
N GLY A 32 15.93 -1.47 1.37
CA GLY A 32 15.57 -2.52 2.34
C GLY A 32 14.24 -2.20 3.02
N ASP A 33 14.27 -2.09 4.34
CA ASP A 33 13.15 -1.74 5.22
C ASP A 33 13.08 -0.23 5.55
N ARG A 34 13.90 0.60 4.89
CA ARG A 34 14.02 2.04 5.20
C ARG A 34 13.62 2.91 4.03
N LEU A 35 13.12 4.10 4.38
CA LEU A 35 12.87 5.20 3.47
C LEU A 35 13.99 6.24 3.65
N GLU A 36 14.75 6.48 2.58
CA GLU A 36 15.82 7.47 2.52
C GLU A 36 15.45 8.63 1.60
N ASN A 37 16.16 9.75 1.70
CA ASN A 37 15.97 10.93 0.85
C ASN A 37 14.50 11.37 0.77
N VAL A 38 13.81 11.38 1.91
CA VAL A 38 12.40 11.75 1.99
C VAL A 38 12.28 13.25 1.78
N GLU A 39 11.86 13.66 0.60
CA GLU A 39 11.80 15.07 0.17
C GLU A 39 10.34 15.52 0.07
N ILE A 40 9.94 16.45 0.92
CA ILE A 40 8.59 17.00 1.02
C ILE A 40 8.43 18.20 0.09
N GLY A 41 7.29 18.27 -0.60
CA GLY A 41 6.91 19.37 -1.47
C GLY A 41 7.65 19.39 -2.80
N LYS A 42 8.24 18.26 -3.21
CA LYS A 42 8.84 18.11 -4.53
C LYS A 42 7.76 18.20 -5.61
N GLY A 43 8.03 18.96 -6.68
CA GLY A 43 7.07 19.13 -7.77
C GLY A 43 7.00 17.92 -8.71
N ILE A 44 5.95 17.88 -9.54
CA ILE A 44 5.68 16.78 -10.49
C ILE A 44 6.56 16.83 -11.76
N HIS A 45 7.42 17.83 -11.88
CA HIS A 45 8.43 17.94 -12.93
C HIS A 45 9.85 17.85 -12.34
N GLY A 46 9.98 17.38 -11.09
CA GLY A 46 11.25 17.23 -10.40
C GLY A 46 11.75 18.50 -9.73
N GLU A 47 10.92 19.53 -9.60
CA GLU A 47 11.24 20.76 -8.89
C GLU A 47 11.64 20.45 -7.44
N PRO A 48 12.67 21.13 -6.88
CA PRO A 48 13.16 20.83 -5.54
C PRO A 48 12.07 21.01 -4.50
N GLY A 49 12.06 20.10 -3.53
CA GLY A 49 11.18 20.17 -2.37
C GLY A 49 11.58 21.27 -1.40
N VAL A 50 10.68 21.54 -0.47
CA VAL A 50 10.84 22.60 0.54
C VAL A 50 11.53 22.09 1.80
N TYR A 51 11.59 20.77 1.99
CA TYR A 51 12.12 20.17 3.21
C TYR A 51 12.53 18.71 2.99
N THR A 52 13.66 18.30 3.55
CA THR A 52 14.10 16.89 3.57
C THR A 52 13.98 16.33 4.98
N MET A 53 13.32 15.20 5.13
CA MET A 53 13.21 14.46 6.38
C MET A 53 14.39 13.47 6.53
N PRO A 54 14.83 13.20 7.77
CA PRO A 54 15.77 12.12 8.04
C PRO A 54 15.22 10.77 7.57
N ALA A 55 16.11 9.83 7.27
CA ALA A 55 15.70 8.48 6.90
C ALA A 55 14.89 7.82 8.03
N CYS A 56 13.81 7.15 7.68
CA CYS A 56 12.86 6.54 8.62
C CYS A 56 12.53 5.10 8.23
N GLY A 57 12.11 4.28 9.20
CA GLY A 57 11.72 2.89 8.97
C GLY A 57 10.24 2.72 8.59
N ASP A 58 9.45 3.77 8.72
CA ASP A 58 8.01 3.75 8.46
C ASP A 58 7.52 5.09 7.90
N PHE A 59 6.23 5.16 7.62
CA PHE A 59 5.55 6.37 7.15
C PHE A 59 4.97 7.22 8.28
N GLU A 60 5.07 6.82 9.54
CA GLU A 60 4.30 7.44 10.63
C GLU A 60 4.67 8.91 10.83
N GLY A 61 5.97 9.22 10.88
CA GLY A 61 6.45 10.59 11.02
C GLY A 61 6.12 11.44 9.79
N ILE A 62 6.14 10.84 8.59
CA ILE A 62 5.76 11.52 7.35
C ILE A 62 4.28 11.89 7.40
N VAL A 63 3.41 10.93 7.75
CA VAL A 63 1.96 11.16 7.87
C VAL A 63 1.65 12.28 8.86
N GLU A 64 2.26 12.28 10.05
CA GLU A 64 2.06 13.34 11.03
C GLU A 64 2.48 14.71 10.50
N PHE A 65 3.63 14.77 9.81
CA PHE A 65 4.11 16.00 9.20
C PHE A 65 3.13 16.51 8.15
N LEU A 66 2.66 15.64 7.25
CA LEU A 66 1.74 16.00 6.18
C LEU A 66 0.40 16.50 6.74
N LEU A 67 -0.21 15.76 7.67
CA LEU A 67 -1.49 16.14 8.26
C LEU A 67 -1.39 17.50 8.99
N LYS A 68 -0.34 17.70 9.79
CA LYS A 68 -0.10 18.97 10.48
C LYS A 68 0.05 20.16 9.54
N LYS A 69 0.61 19.95 8.34
CA LYS A 69 0.72 21.00 7.33
C LYS A 69 -0.60 21.24 6.60
N LEU A 70 -1.34 20.17 6.29
CA LEU A 70 -2.65 20.24 5.64
C LEU A 70 -3.71 20.93 6.51
N GLU A 71 -3.57 20.90 7.85
CA GLU A 71 -4.40 21.66 8.78
C GLU A 71 -4.43 23.18 8.51
N LYS A 72 -3.40 23.71 7.83
CA LYS A 72 -3.36 25.13 7.43
C LYS A 72 -4.27 25.46 6.26
N CYS A 73 -4.59 24.45 5.44
CA CYS A 73 -5.44 24.58 4.26
C CYS A 73 -6.86 24.11 4.55
N VAL A 74 -7.01 23.03 5.33
CA VAL A 74 -8.29 22.40 5.64
C VAL A 74 -8.48 22.34 7.16
N PRO A 75 -9.49 23.03 7.72
CA PRO A 75 -9.67 23.12 9.17
C PRO A 75 -10.04 21.77 9.78
N LYS A 76 -9.59 21.54 11.02
CA LYS A 76 -9.92 20.34 11.80
C LYS A 76 -11.42 20.18 12.00
N ALA A 77 -11.84 18.94 12.25
CA ALA A 77 -13.22 18.50 12.41
C ALA A 77 -14.11 18.71 11.16
N ALA A 78 -13.54 19.15 10.04
CA ALA A 78 -14.24 19.19 8.77
C ALA A 78 -14.58 17.78 8.29
N GLU A 79 -15.72 17.68 7.58
CA GLU A 79 -15.99 16.54 6.72
C GLU A 79 -15.14 16.69 5.45
N VAL A 80 -14.40 15.63 5.09
CA VAL A 80 -13.41 15.73 4.01
C VAL A 80 -13.50 14.55 3.05
N VAL A 81 -13.04 14.79 1.84
CA VAL A 81 -12.62 13.75 0.90
C VAL A 81 -11.11 13.65 0.96
N LEU A 82 -10.62 12.42 1.11
CA LEU A 82 -9.21 12.09 1.11
C LEU A 82 -8.82 11.49 -0.24
N MET A 83 -7.73 11.97 -0.83
CA MET A 83 -7.14 11.38 -2.02
C MET A 83 -5.65 11.13 -1.77
N VAL A 84 -5.23 9.89 -1.98
CA VAL A 84 -3.84 9.43 -1.90
C VAL A 84 -3.40 9.07 -3.31
N ASN A 85 -2.48 9.86 -3.83
CA ASN A 85 -2.04 9.77 -5.20
C ASN A 85 -0.62 9.23 -5.29
N ASN A 86 -0.42 8.20 -6.10
CA ASN A 86 0.88 7.66 -6.45
C ASN A 86 1.52 8.54 -7.55
N LEU A 87 2.77 8.96 -7.36
CA LEU A 87 3.52 9.71 -8.38
C LEU A 87 4.06 8.82 -9.51
N GLY A 88 3.81 7.51 -9.46
CA GLY A 88 4.05 6.56 -10.55
C GLY A 88 5.08 5.49 -10.20
N GLY A 89 6.12 5.84 -9.44
CA GLY A 89 7.19 4.92 -9.03
C GLY A 89 6.99 4.20 -7.71
N THR A 90 5.89 4.43 -7.00
CA THR A 90 5.64 3.78 -5.71
C THR A 90 4.94 2.44 -5.92
N SER A 91 5.48 1.35 -5.34
CA SER A 91 4.80 0.04 -5.39
C SER A 91 3.44 0.08 -4.67
N GLU A 92 2.47 -0.70 -5.15
CA GLU A 92 1.14 -0.82 -4.50
C GLU A 92 1.23 -1.32 -3.05
N PHE A 93 2.24 -2.12 -2.72
CA PHE A 93 2.51 -2.56 -1.35
C PHE A 93 2.82 -1.37 -0.43
N LEU A 94 3.74 -0.49 -0.84
CA LEU A 94 4.07 0.73 -0.10
C LEU A 94 2.90 1.71 -0.04
N MET A 95 2.12 1.82 -1.13
CA MET A 95 0.86 2.59 -1.12
C MET A 95 -0.11 2.08 -0.05
N GLY A 96 -0.24 0.75 0.09
CA GLY A 96 -1.09 0.13 1.11
C GLY A 96 -0.61 0.40 2.54
N ILE A 97 0.69 0.27 2.81
CA ILE A 97 1.28 0.60 4.12
C ILE A 97 1.04 2.07 4.47
N PHE A 98 1.33 2.96 3.52
CA PHE A 98 1.13 4.39 3.71
C PHE A 98 -0.35 4.72 3.95
N LEU A 99 -1.26 4.17 3.14
CA LEU A 99 -2.70 4.38 3.27
C LEU A 99 -3.21 3.93 4.64
N LYS A 100 -2.77 2.76 5.13
CA LYS A 100 -3.13 2.28 6.47
C LYS A 100 -2.70 3.28 7.55
N SER A 101 -1.43 3.68 7.54
CA SER A 101 -0.89 4.65 8.50
C SER A 101 -1.63 5.99 8.45
N LEU A 102 -1.91 6.48 7.24
CA LEU A 102 -2.65 7.72 7.02
C LEU A 102 -4.09 7.63 7.54
N LEU A 103 -4.83 6.56 7.24
CA LEU A 103 -6.20 6.37 7.68
C LEU A 103 -6.30 6.31 9.21
N ASP A 104 -5.33 5.69 9.88
CA ASP A 104 -5.28 5.63 11.34
C ASP A 104 -5.08 6.99 12.00
N LYS A 105 -4.30 7.90 11.38
CA LYS A 105 -4.06 9.24 11.93
C LYS A 105 -5.08 10.28 11.47
N VAL A 106 -5.53 10.25 10.21
CA VAL A 106 -6.45 11.26 9.65
C VAL A 106 -7.82 11.26 10.34
N LYS A 107 -8.31 10.09 10.76
CA LYS A 107 -9.60 9.92 11.45
C LYS A 107 -9.65 10.62 12.82
N LEU A 108 -8.48 10.97 13.39
CA LEU A 108 -8.38 11.72 14.64
C LEU A 108 -8.67 13.22 14.45
N SER A 109 -8.52 13.73 13.23
CA SER A 109 -8.65 15.17 12.93
C SER A 109 -9.79 15.50 11.97
N TYR A 110 -10.24 14.55 11.16
CA TYR A 110 -11.23 14.79 10.10
C TYR A 110 -12.26 13.66 10.00
N ALA A 111 -13.48 14.01 9.57
CA ALA A 111 -14.51 13.05 9.21
C ALA A 111 -14.41 12.69 7.72
N VAL A 112 -13.64 11.65 7.40
CA VAL A 112 -13.42 11.23 6.01
C VAL A 112 -14.66 10.54 5.44
N LYS A 113 -15.26 11.09 4.39
CA LYS A 113 -16.47 10.56 3.73
C LYS A 113 -16.18 9.68 2.52
N ARG A 114 -15.09 10.00 1.80
CA ARG A 114 -14.60 9.26 0.63
C ARG A 114 -13.09 9.22 0.70
N THR A 115 -12.54 8.07 0.30
CA THR A 115 -11.10 7.88 0.15
C THR A 115 -10.81 7.37 -1.26
N TYR A 116 -9.95 8.06 -1.97
CA TYR A 116 -9.42 7.65 -3.26
C TYR A 116 -7.94 7.28 -3.09
N CYS A 117 -7.53 6.14 -3.64
CA CYS A 117 -6.13 5.71 -3.63
C CYS A 117 -5.76 5.14 -5.00
N GLY A 118 -4.66 5.59 -5.58
CA GLY A 118 -4.19 5.15 -6.90
C GLY A 118 -3.32 6.18 -7.60
N THR A 119 -3.04 5.97 -8.89
CA THR A 119 -2.22 6.85 -9.73
C THR A 119 -3.10 7.79 -10.55
N PHE A 120 -3.42 8.96 -10.01
CA PHE A 120 -4.28 9.95 -10.67
C PHE A 120 -3.47 11.01 -11.44
N LEU A 121 -2.33 11.41 -10.87
CA LEU A 121 -1.39 12.36 -11.45
C LEU A 121 0.04 11.89 -11.14
N SER A 122 0.72 11.34 -12.14
CA SER A 122 2.10 10.84 -12.02
C SER A 122 3.15 11.89 -12.34
N SER A 123 4.35 11.68 -11.81
CA SER A 123 5.63 12.26 -12.26
C SER A 123 6.48 11.13 -12.86
N LEU A 124 6.04 10.60 -14.00
CA LEU A 124 6.64 9.44 -14.68
C LEU A 124 6.81 8.21 -13.75
N ASP A 125 8.05 7.81 -13.46
CA ASP A 125 8.45 6.67 -12.65
C ASP A 125 8.95 7.08 -11.25
N GLN A 126 8.64 8.30 -10.82
CA GLN A 126 9.14 8.85 -9.56
C GLN A 126 8.49 8.17 -8.35
N ALA A 127 9.32 7.62 -7.46
CA ALA A 127 8.89 7.10 -6.17
C ALA A 127 8.44 8.24 -5.25
N GLY A 128 7.13 8.33 -5.03
CA GLY A 128 6.51 9.33 -4.19
C GLY A 128 5.00 9.23 -4.12
N ILE A 129 4.43 9.97 -3.17
CA ILE A 129 3.01 9.97 -2.85
C ILE A 129 2.58 11.41 -2.59
N SER A 130 1.39 11.80 -3.04
CA SER A 130 0.74 13.03 -2.61
C SER A 130 -0.58 12.78 -1.91
N VAL A 131 -0.85 13.58 -0.88
CA VAL A 131 -2.07 13.53 -0.08
C VAL A 131 -2.84 14.82 -0.32
N THR A 132 -4.10 14.67 -0.71
CA THR A 132 -5.04 15.75 -0.91
C THR A 132 -6.22 15.62 0.04
N LEU A 133 -6.56 16.72 0.71
CA LEU A 133 -7.81 16.87 1.47
C LEU A 133 -8.67 17.91 0.78
N LEU A 134 -9.95 17.57 0.59
CA LEU A 134 -10.98 18.49 0.10
C LEU A 134 -12.03 18.68 1.18
N ASN A 135 -12.24 19.92 1.61
CA ASN A 135 -13.26 20.29 2.59
C ASN A 135 -14.67 20.21 1.98
N LEU A 136 -15.49 19.30 2.49
CA LEU A 136 -16.89 19.16 2.05
C LEU A 136 -17.80 20.29 2.54
N GLY A 137 -17.37 21.03 3.57
CA GLY A 137 -18.11 22.20 4.07
C GLY A 137 -18.22 23.34 3.06
N TYR A 138 -17.44 23.32 1.97
CA TYR A 138 -17.52 24.32 0.90
C TYR A 138 -18.86 24.28 0.16
N SER A 139 -19.37 23.09 -0.18
CA SER A 139 -20.63 22.96 -0.90
C SER A 139 -21.28 21.59 -0.66
N PRO A 140 -22.59 21.56 -0.34
CA PRO A 140 -23.32 20.30 -0.13
C PRO A 140 -23.40 19.44 -1.40
N LYS A 141 -23.17 20.02 -2.59
CA LYS A 141 -23.19 19.31 -3.87
C LYS A 141 -21.90 18.54 -4.17
N LEU A 142 -20.82 18.74 -3.40
CA LEU A 142 -19.51 18.14 -3.71
C LEU A 142 -19.54 16.62 -3.78
N LEU A 143 -20.16 15.96 -2.80
CA LEU A 143 -20.26 14.49 -2.81
C LEU A 143 -21.09 14.00 -3.99
N GLN A 144 -22.18 14.68 -4.31
CA GLN A 144 -23.01 14.36 -5.47
C GLN A 144 -22.21 14.49 -6.78
N TYR A 145 -21.40 15.53 -6.93
CA TYR A 145 -20.56 15.72 -8.11
C TYR A 145 -19.42 14.69 -8.20
N LEU A 146 -18.84 14.29 -7.07
CA LEU A 146 -17.81 13.25 -7.03
C LEU A 146 -18.38 11.85 -7.31
N ASP A 147 -19.63 11.61 -6.91
CA ASP A 147 -20.35 10.37 -7.17
C ASP A 147 -21.00 10.35 -8.58
N TYR A 148 -20.97 11.49 -9.31
CA TYR A 148 -21.53 11.62 -10.66
C TYR A 148 -20.78 10.73 -11.66
N GLU A 149 -21.53 10.01 -12.49
CA GLU A 149 -20.96 9.08 -13.46
C GLU A 149 -20.33 9.85 -14.63
N VAL A 150 -19.05 9.62 -14.88
CA VAL A 150 -18.29 10.26 -15.95
C VAL A 150 -17.76 9.22 -16.93
N THR A 151 -17.77 9.56 -18.23
CA THR A 151 -17.16 8.72 -19.27
C THR A 151 -15.77 9.25 -19.58
N VAL A 152 -14.76 8.68 -18.92
CA VAL A 152 -13.35 9.05 -19.10
C VAL A 152 -12.50 7.80 -19.36
N PRO A 153 -11.35 7.92 -20.06
CA PRO A 153 -10.46 6.77 -20.29
C PRO A 153 -9.88 6.16 -19.00
N SER A 154 -9.81 6.94 -17.93
CA SER A 154 -9.27 6.46 -16.64
C SER A 154 -10.26 5.54 -15.94
N MET A 155 -9.77 4.36 -15.53
CA MET A 155 -10.53 3.38 -14.74
C MET A 155 -10.67 3.78 -13.27
N LEU A 156 -10.07 4.91 -12.85
CA LEU A 156 -10.09 5.41 -11.47
C LEU A 156 -11.31 6.27 -11.14
N PHE A 157 -12.10 6.65 -12.16
CA PHE A 157 -13.35 7.38 -12.01
C PHE A 157 -14.46 6.62 -12.75
N GLY A 158 -15.63 6.44 -12.11
CA GLY A 158 -16.77 5.74 -12.68
C GLY A 158 -17.28 4.54 -11.86
N ARG A 159 -18.56 4.19 -12.08
CA ARG A 159 -19.38 3.27 -11.26
C ARG A 159 -18.79 1.87 -11.00
N LYS A 160 -17.82 1.40 -11.79
CA LYS A 160 -17.36 0.01 -11.70
C LYS A 160 -16.34 -0.27 -10.58
N ARG A 161 -15.75 0.75 -9.91
CA ARG A 161 -14.86 0.52 -8.75
C ARG A 161 -15.06 1.46 -7.56
N CYS A 162 -15.51 2.70 -7.74
CA CYS A 162 -15.28 3.75 -6.73
C CYS A 162 -16.47 4.06 -5.79
N ASN A 163 -17.67 3.52 -6.07
CA ASN A 163 -18.86 3.67 -5.20
C ASN A 163 -19.16 2.40 -4.38
N LEU A 164 -18.18 1.51 -4.22
CA LEU A 164 -18.27 0.53 -3.15
C LEU A 164 -18.00 1.27 -1.84
N PRO A 165 -18.85 1.13 -0.80
CA PRO A 165 -18.43 1.52 0.55
C PRO A 165 -17.04 0.90 0.79
N PRO A 166 -16.09 1.60 1.44
CA PRO A 166 -14.75 1.08 1.66
C PRO A 166 -14.89 -0.37 2.06
N SER A 167 -14.44 -1.29 1.19
CA SER A 167 -14.55 -2.72 1.50
C SER A 167 -13.96 -2.84 2.88
N ALA A 168 -14.78 -3.30 3.84
CA ALA A 168 -14.34 -3.47 5.21
C ALA A 168 -12.96 -4.09 5.11
N VAL A 169 -11.94 -3.43 5.68
CA VAL A 169 -10.58 -3.98 5.69
C VAL A 169 -10.78 -5.41 6.16
N ALA A 170 -10.60 -6.36 5.25
CA ALA A 170 -10.83 -7.75 5.58
C ALA A 170 -9.75 -8.04 6.61
N THR A 171 -10.16 -8.12 7.87
CA THR A 171 -9.27 -8.59 8.93
C THR A 171 -9.00 -10.02 8.54
N VAL A 172 -7.90 -10.24 7.84
CA VAL A 172 -7.42 -11.58 7.57
C VAL A 172 -7.14 -12.13 8.94
N SER A 173 -7.96 -13.08 9.37
CA SER A 173 -7.69 -13.86 10.58
C SER A 173 -6.22 -14.29 10.52
N PRO A 174 -5.50 -14.33 11.64
CA PRO A 174 -4.19 -14.96 11.68
C PRO A 174 -4.28 -16.25 10.89
N MET A 175 -3.41 -16.40 9.88
CA MET A 175 -3.40 -17.60 9.05
C MET A 175 -3.34 -18.78 10.02
N ASP A 176 -4.35 -19.65 10.00
CA ASP A 176 -4.31 -20.85 10.83
C ASP A 176 -3.00 -21.55 10.45
N VAL A 177 -2.05 -21.56 11.38
CA VAL A 177 -0.83 -22.34 11.21
C VAL A 177 -1.35 -23.74 11.05
N LEU A 178 -1.26 -24.28 9.83
CA LEU A 178 -1.53 -25.67 9.57
C LEU A 178 -0.72 -26.42 10.63
N GLN A 179 -1.43 -26.98 11.61
CA GLN A 179 -0.79 -27.89 12.54
C GLN A 179 -0.38 -29.07 11.68
N VAL A 180 0.86 -29.04 11.21
CA VAL A 180 1.53 -30.22 10.70
C VAL A 180 1.41 -31.19 11.85
N SER A 181 0.54 -32.20 11.69
CA SER A 181 0.44 -33.28 12.64
C SER A 181 1.83 -33.86 12.74
N SER A 182 2.51 -33.57 13.85
CA SER A 182 3.84 -34.04 14.20
C SER A 182 3.85 -35.54 14.51
N GLY A 183 2.82 -36.27 14.04
CA GLY A 183 2.82 -37.72 13.99
C GLY A 183 3.78 -38.15 12.90
N VAL A 184 5.04 -38.33 13.27
CA VAL A 184 5.95 -39.19 12.50
C VAL A 184 5.22 -40.53 12.36
N PRO A 185 4.90 -41.00 11.15
CA PRO A 185 4.33 -42.32 10.99
C PRO A 185 5.37 -43.34 11.48
N THR A 186 5.18 -43.85 12.70
CA THR A 186 6.07 -44.83 13.30
C THR A 186 5.61 -46.22 12.87
N CYS A 187 6.52 -46.95 12.24
CA CYS A 187 6.34 -48.38 11.96
C CYS A 187 7.04 -49.17 13.06
N THR A 188 6.28 -49.90 13.87
CA THR A 188 6.82 -50.78 14.91
C THR A 188 6.96 -52.19 14.36
N ILE A 189 8.19 -52.66 14.14
CA ILE A 189 8.47 -54.04 13.73
C ILE A 189 8.69 -54.87 14.98
N THR A 190 7.74 -55.76 15.30
CA THR A 190 7.77 -56.59 16.51
C THR A 190 8.54 -57.91 16.34
N GLU A 191 8.76 -58.35 15.11
CA GLU A 191 9.47 -59.59 14.79
C GLU A 191 11.00 -59.38 14.74
N GLN A 192 11.76 -60.24 15.43
CA GLN A 192 13.23 -60.13 15.50
C GLN A 192 13.92 -60.20 14.14
N PHE A 193 13.46 -61.08 13.24
CA PHE A 193 14.03 -61.20 11.91
C PHE A 193 13.78 -59.94 11.07
N GLY A 194 12.54 -59.45 11.08
CA GLY A 194 12.15 -58.21 10.40
C GLY A 194 12.92 -56.98 10.90
N ALA A 195 13.13 -56.86 12.22
CA ALA A 195 13.88 -55.75 12.81
C ALA A 195 15.36 -55.77 12.37
N LYS A 196 15.98 -56.96 12.31
CA LYS A 196 17.36 -57.11 11.85
C LYS A 196 17.51 -56.81 10.36
N LEU A 197 16.57 -57.27 9.54
CA LEU A 197 16.54 -56.98 8.10
C LEU A 197 16.37 -55.47 7.85
N ALA A 198 15.41 -54.84 8.51
CA ALA A 198 15.17 -53.39 8.39
C ALA A 198 16.40 -52.57 8.80
N SER A 199 17.03 -52.91 9.93
CA SER A 199 18.26 -52.25 10.37
C SER A 199 19.39 -52.39 9.34
N THR A 200 19.55 -53.58 8.75
CA THR A 200 20.58 -53.83 7.73
C THR A 200 20.34 -53.00 6.47
N VAL A 201 19.08 -52.95 5.98
CA VAL A 201 18.71 -52.17 4.80
C VAL A 201 18.90 -50.68 5.05
N ILE A 202 18.44 -50.16 6.19
CA ILE A 202 18.59 -48.75 6.55
C ILE A 202 20.07 -48.37 6.64
N THR A 203 20.88 -49.20 7.30
CA THR A 203 22.32 -48.96 7.43
C THR A 203 22.99 -48.92 6.05
N PHE A 204 22.69 -49.87 5.18
CA PHE A 204 23.23 -49.90 3.82
C PHE A 204 22.83 -48.66 3.02
N VAL A 205 21.57 -48.23 3.09
CA VAL A 205 21.10 -47.02 2.41
C VAL A 205 21.81 -45.77 2.95
N CYS A 206 21.94 -45.65 4.27
CA CYS A 206 22.66 -44.53 4.90
C CYS A 206 24.13 -44.50 4.48
N GLU A 207 24.83 -45.63 4.50
CA GLU A 207 26.22 -45.74 4.07
C GLU A 207 26.38 -45.41 2.57
N ALA A 208 25.46 -45.87 1.73
CA ALA A 208 25.45 -45.55 0.30
C ALA A 208 25.25 -44.04 0.08
N LEU A 209 24.32 -43.40 0.78
CA LEU A 209 24.10 -41.94 0.68
C LEU A 209 25.30 -41.15 1.17
N ILE A 210 25.92 -41.55 2.28
CA ILE A 210 27.11 -40.91 2.83
C ILE A 210 28.29 -41.04 1.87
N SER A 211 28.49 -42.21 1.25
CA SER A 211 29.59 -42.42 0.30
C SER A 211 29.40 -41.63 -1.01
N CYS A 212 28.16 -41.34 -1.39
CA CYS A 212 27.84 -40.50 -2.55
C CYS A 212 27.89 -38.98 -2.29
N LYS A 213 28.23 -38.54 -1.07
CA LYS A 213 28.18 -37.11 -0.66
C LYS A 213 28.87 -36.17 -1.65
N ASP A 214 30.13 -36.45 -2.01
CA ASP A 214 30.92 -35.53 -2.83
C ASP A 214 30.42 -35.47 -4.28
N MET A 215 29.92 -36.60 -4.80
CA MET A 215 29.25 -36.65 -6.10
C MET A 215 27.97 -35.82 -6.10
N LEU A 216 27.12 -36.01 -5.08
CA LEU A 216 25.85 -35.28 -4.95
C LEU A 216 26.10 -33.77 -4.83
N ASN A 217 27.08 -33.34 -4.03
CA ASN A 217 27.48 -31.93 -3.93
C ASN A 217 28.02 -31.37 -5.26
N THR A 218 28.70 -32.19 -6.06
CA THR A 218 29.21 -31.77 -7.37
C THR A 218 28.07 -31.53 -8.35
N ILE A 219 27.09 -32.44 -8.39
CA ILE A 219 25.90 -32.32 -9.24
C ILE A 219 25.05 -31.12 -8.79
N ASP A 220 24.88 -30.92 -7.48
CA ASP A 220 24.13 -29.80 -6.91
C ASP A 220 24.80 -28.45 -7.24
N LYS A 221 26.13 -28.39 -7.21
CA LYS A 221 26.88 -27.18 -7.61
C LYS A 221 26.69 -26.78 -9.08
N GLU A 222 26.43 -27.74 -9.97
CA GLU A 222 26.30 -27.49 -11.41
C GLU A 222 24.86 -27.13 -11.82
N ALA A 223 23.85 -27.55 -11.05
CA ALA A 223 22.44 -27.44 -11.43
C ALA A 223 21.46 -26.97 -10.33
N GLY A 224 21.93 -26.79 -9.10
CA GLY A 224 21.17 -26.30 -7.93
C GLY A 224 21.45 -24.82 -7.60
N ASP A 225 20.88 -24.34 -6.49
CA ASP A 225 20.99 -22.94 -6.01
C ASP A 225 22.42 -22.53 -5.59
#